data_AF-A0A6A4M7U7-F1
#
_entry.id   AF-A0A6A4M7U7-F1
#
_cell.length_a   1.000
_cell.length_b   1.000
_cell.length_c   1.000
_cell.angle_alpha   90.00
_cell.angle_beta   90.00
_cell.angle_gamma   90.00
#
_symmetry.space_group_name_H-M   'P 1'
#
loop_
_entity.id
_entity.type
_entity.pdbx_description
1 polymer ?
#
loop_
_entity_poly.entity_id
_entity_poly.type
_entity_poly.pdbx_seq_one_letter_code
_entity_poly.pdbx_strand_id
1 'polypeptide(L)'
;MKMSLESGKALKELALAIKTFAQPSSVDVHIESSKRAVDELKTVLEAVSRKEDDLLKMIPSLTVSSILTDIVKCVEKIDESVHELSRQAQFKNAVVGTVSPDKPQLLRRGIIKPLNEGDGDGEHVIVMVHGTSSKTNQIT
;
A
#
# COMPACT_ATOMS: atom_id res chain seq x y z
N MET A 1 -10.42 -22.92 6.69
CA MET A 1 -9.24 -22.03 6.80
C MET A 1 -9.40 -20.66 6.12
N LYS A 2 -10.38 -20.45 5.22
CA LYS A 2 -10.58 -19.16 4.54
C LYS A 2 -10.82 -17.98 5.50
N MET A 3 -11.63 -18.16 6.54
CA MET A 3 -11.88 -17.15 7.58
C MET A 3 -10.58 -16.64 8.21
N SER A 4 -9.72 -17.56 8.69
CA SER A 4 -8.44 -17.22 9.31
C SER A 4 -7.47 -16.57 8.33
N LEU A 5 -7.42 -17.06 7.08
CA LEU A 5 -6.56 -16.49 6.05
C LEU A 5 -6.93 -15.04 5.73
N GLU A 6 -8.22 -14.78 5.48
CA GLU A 6 -8.70 -13.44 5.15
C GLU A 6 -8.59 -12.49 6.36
N SER A 7 -8.90 -12.97 7.57
CA SER A 7 -8.65 -12.22 8.82
C SER A 7 -7.17 -11.83 8.96
N GLY A 8 -6.25 -12.77 8.65
CA GLY A 8 -4.82 -12.50 8.69
C GLY A 8 -4.35 -11.48 7.65
N LYS A 9 -4.94 -11.49 6.45
CA LYS A 9 -4.68 -10.47 5.42
C LYS A 9 -5.17 -9.10 5.86
N ALA A 10 -6.39 -9.00 6.39
CA ALA A 10 -6.94 -7.77 6.95
C ALA A 10 -6.02 -7.20 8.05
N LEU A 11 -5.66 -8.02 9.05
CA LEU A 11 -4.77 -7.61 10.14
C LEU A 11 -3.38 -7.17 9.64
N LYS A 12 -2.83 -7.87 8.64
CA LYS A 12 -1.55 -7.50 8.04
C LYS A 12 -1.62 -6.12 7.37
N GLU A 13 -2.69 -5.85 6.63
CA GLU A 13 -2.88 -4.56 5.98
C GLU A 13 -3.09 -3.43 6.99
N LEU A 14 -3.89 -3.65 8.03
CA LEU A 14 -4.08 -2.69 9.13
C LEU A 14 -2.77 -2.38 9.85
N ALA A 15 -1.96 -3.41 10.14
CA ALA A 15 -0.64 -3.22 10.74
C ALA A 15 0.30 -2.42 9.81
N LEU A 16 0.23 -2.64 8.50
CA LEU A 16 1.00 -1.86 7.52
C LEU A 16 0.54 -0.41 7.47
N ALA A 17 -0.77 -0.14 7.48
CA ALA A 17 -1.36 1.20 7.51
C ALA A 17 -0.86 2.00 8.73
N ILE A 18 -0.90 1.39 9.93
CA ILE A 18 -0.36 2.00 11.15
C ILE A 18 1.14 2.27 11.02
N LYS A 19 1.91 1.29 10.54
CA LYS A 19 3.37 1.40 10.42
C LYS A 19 3.80 2.51 9.46
N THR A 20 3.06 2.72 8.38
CA THR A 20 3.41 3.68 7.32
C THR A 20 2.67 5.01 7.44
N PHE A 21 1.76 5.15 8.41
CA PHE A 21 0.85 6.30 8.54
C PHE A 21 0.07 6.55 7.24
N ALA A 22 -0.33 5.47 6.57
CA ALA A 22 -1.07 5.51 5.32
C ALA A 22 -2.47 4.91 5.50
N GLN A 23 -3.45 5.40 4.73
CA GLN A 23 -4.82 4.87 4.78
C GLN A 23 -4.86 3.38 4.36
N PRO A 24 -5.57 2.52 5.10
CA PRO A 24 -5.88 1.15 4.65
C PRO A 24 -6.75 1.21 3.37
N SER A 25 -6.61 0.22 2.47
CA SER A 25 -7.16 0.32 1.10
C SER A 25 -8.06 -0.85 0.68
N SER A 26 -7.78 -2.06 1.18
CA SER A 26 -8.39 -3.32 0.78
C SER A 26 -8.88 -4.13 1.99
N VAL A 27 -8.86 -3.56 3.20
CA VAL A 27 -9.23 -4.26 4.44
C VAL A 27 -10.67 -4.77 4.40
N ASP A 28 -11.60 -3.96 3.89
CA ASP A 28 -13.01 -4.31 3.74
C ASP A 28 -13.21 -5.59 2.93
N VAL A 29 -12.45 -5.77 1.85
CA VAL A 29 -12.54 -6.95 0.98
C VAL A 29 -12.20 -8.22 1.75
N HIS A 30 -11.17 -8.15 2.60
CA HIS A 30 -10.74 -9.26 3.44
C HIS A 30 -11.75 -9.53 4.57
N ILE A 31 -12.27 -8.49 5.22
CA ILE A 31 -13.29 -8.62 6.27
C ILE A 31 -14.56 -9.26 5.71
N GLU A 32 -15.10 -8.76 4.60
CA GLU A 32 -16.32 -9.31 3.99
C GLU A 32 -16.12 -10.75 3.49
N SER A 33 -14.94 -11.06 2.95
CA SER A 33 -14.60 -12.45 2.58
C SER A 33 -14.54 -13.37 3.79
N SER A 34 -14.06 -12.87 4.94
CA SER A 34 -14.03 -13.64 6.19
C SER A 34 -15.42 -13.87 6.78
N LYS A 35 -16.31 -12.87 6.75
CA LYS A 35 -17.72 -12.98 7.17
C LYS A 35 -18.49 -13.99 6.33
N ARG A 36 -18.38 -13.90 5.01
CA ARG A 36 -19.01 -14.89 4.10
C ARG A 36 -18.54 -16.31 4.42
N ALA A 37 -17.27 -16.49 4.72
CA ALA A 37 -16.75 -17.81 5.07
C ALA A 37 -17.27 -18.31 6.44
N VAL A 38 -17.60 -17.42 7.40
CA VAL A 38 -18.34 -17.77 8.63
C VAL A 38 -19.75 -18.26 8.29
N ASP A 39 -20.46 -17.56 7.42
CA ASP A 39 -21.83 -17.93 7.03
C ASP A 39 -21.88 -19.27 6.28
N GLU A 40 -20.90 -19.51 5.40
CA GLU A 40 -20.71 -20.80 4.74
C GLU A 40 -20.47 -21.92 5.77
N LEU A 41 -19.60 -21.70 6.76
CA LEU A 41 -19.31 -22.68 7.82
C LEU A 41 -20.56 -22.96 8.67
N LYS A 42 -21.29 -21.92 9.06
CA LYS A 42 -22.54 -22.06 9.81
C LYS A 42 -23.56 -22.88 9.04
N THR A 43 -23.73 -22.61 7.75
CA THR A 43 -24.65 -23.37 6.87
C THR A 43 -24.26 -24.85 6.81
N VAL A 44 -22.97 -25.16 6.67
CA VAL A 44 -22.47 -26.54 6.68
C VAL A 44 -22.74 -27.21 8.02
N LEU A 45 -22.46 -26.54 9.15
CA LEU A 45 -22.70 -27.09 10.48
C LEU A 45 -24.18 -27.36 10.76
N GLU A 46 -25.08 -26.47 10.35
CA GLU A 46 -26.53 -26.69 10.45
C GLU A 46 -26.98 -27.90 9.61
N ALA A 47 -26.42 -28.07 8.42
CA ALA A 47 -26.72 -29.22 7.56
C ALA A 47 -26.21 -30.54 8.14
N VAL A 48 -25.06 -30.53 8.81
CA VAL A 48 -24.52 -31.70 9.53
C VAL A 48 -25.35 -31.98 10.79
N SER A 49 -25.74 -30.94 11.54
CA SER A 49 -26.56 -31.05 12.75
C SER A 49 -27.88 -31.79 12.53
N ARG A 50 -28.50 -31.60 11.36
CA ARG A 50 -29.76 -32.29 11.00
C ARG A 50 -29.59 -33.77 10.69
N LYS A 51 -28.36 -34.24 10.48
CA LYS A 51 -28.03 -35.62 10.09
C LYS A 51 -27.32 -36.40 11.19
N GLU A 52 -26.75 -35.71 12.17
CA GLU A 52 -25.99 -36.31 13.25
C GLU A 52 -26.86 -36.44 14.50
N ASP A 53 -27.06 -37.67 14.97
CA ASP A 53 -27.88 -37.94 16.17
C ASP A 53 -27.10 -37.69 17.48
N ASP A 54 -25.78 -37.53 17.39
CA ASP A 54 -24.88 -37.37 18.54
C ASP A 54 -24.28 -35.97 18.59
N LEU A 55 -25.02 -35.06 19.22
CA LEU A 55 -24.62 -33.66 19.40
C LEU A 55 -23.28 -33.51 20.14
N LEU A 56 -22.88 -34.47 20.98
CA LEU A 56 -21.61 -34.40 21.71
C LEU A 56 -20.42 -34.45 20.76
N LYS A 57 -20.51 -35.23 19.67
CA LYS A 57 -19.47 -35.28 18.63
C LYS A 57 -19.32 -33.98 17.87
N MET A 58 -20.35 -33.13 17.85
CA MET A 58 -20.32 -31.85 17.16
C MET A 58 -19.77 -30.70 18.02
N ILE A 59 -19.74 -30.84 19.35
CA ILE A 59 -19.26 -29.80 20.27
C ILE A 59 -17.89 -29.22 19.84
N PRO A 60 -16.87 -30.02 19.49
CA PRO A 60 -15.58 -29.47 19.05
C PRO A 60 -15.71 -28.57 17.82
N SER A 61 -16.46 -29.01 16.80
CA SER A 61 -16.65 -28.26 15.55
C SER A 61 -17.44 -26.96 15.77
N LEU A 62 -18.48 -27.00 16.59
CA LEU A 62 -19.26 -25.83 16.98
C LEU A 62 -18.43 -24.83 17.77
N THR A 63 -17.58 -25.34 18.68
CA THR A 63 -16.67 -24.51 19.49
C THR A 63 -15.66 -23.79 18.61
N VAL A 64 -15.01 -24.51 17.69
CA VAL A 64 -14.06 -23.92 16.72
C VAL A 64 -14.75 -22.86 15.86
N SER A 65 -15.97 -23.14 15.38
CA SER A 65 -16.77 -22.18 14.62
C SER A 65 -17.08 -20.91 15.41
N SER A 66 -17.48 -21.05 16.69
CA SER A 66 -17.72 -19.91 17.58
C SER A 66 -16.47 -19.07 17.77
N ILE A 67 -15.33 -19.70 18.09
CA ILE A 67 -14.05 -19.01 18.28
C ILE A 67 -13.66 -18.24 17.02
N LEU A 68 -13.76 -18.88 15.85
CA LEU A 68 -13.39 -18.22 14.61
C LEU A 68 -14.34 -17.07 14.26
N THR A 69 -15.63 -17.20 14.60
CA THR A 69 -16.61 -16.11 14.46
C THR A 69 -16.25 -14.92 15.34
N ASP A 70 -15.84 -15.18 16.59
CA ASP A 70 -15.42 -14.13 17.51
C ASP A 70 -14.10 -13.46 17.08
N ILE A 71 -13.19 -14.22 16.44
CA ILE A 71 -12.00 -13.66 15.80
C ILE A 71 -12.38 -12.67 14.68
N VAL A 72 -13.30 -13.03 13.79
CA VAL A 72 -13.74 -12.12 12.70
C VAL A 72 -14.31 -10.83 13.26
N LYS A 73 -15.19 -10.91 14.27
CA LYS A 73 -15.73 -9.73 14.95
C LYS A 73 -14.66 -8.88 15.63
N CYS A 74 -13.62 -9.52 16.18
CA CYS A 74 -12.49 -8.81 16.77
C CYS A 74 -11.71 -8.03 15.71
N VAL A 75 -11.49 -8.63 14.53
CA VAL A 75 -10.85 -7.95 13.39
C VAL A 75 -11.66 -6.74 12.92
N GLU A 76 -12.99 -6.83 12.86
CA GLU A 76 -13.85 -5.68 12.54
C GLU A 76 -13.66 -4.51 13.53
N LYS A 77 -13.63 -4.80 14.83
CA LYS A 77 -13.40 -3.76 15.85
C LYS A 77 -12.02 -3.14 15.75
N ILE A 78 -11.00 -3.94 15.42
CA ILE A 78 -9.65 -3.45 15.18
C ILE A 78 -9.65 -2.53 13.95
N ASP A 79 -10.32 -2.93 12.87
CA ASP A 79 -10.46 -2.13 11.66
C ASP A 79 -11.13 -0.77 11.93
N GLU A 80 -12.26 -0.76 12.64
CA GLU A 80 -12.95 0.47 13.07
C GLU A 80 -12.01 1.38 13.89
N SER A 81 -11.26 0.79 14.83
CA SER A 81 -10.33 1.52 15.69
C SER A 81 -9.16 2.11 14.89
N VAL A 82 -8.66 1.37 13.89
CA VAL A 82 -7.57 1.85 13.02
C VAL A 82 -8.06 2.93 12.07
N HIS A 83 -9.28 2.85 11.56
CA HIS A 83 -9.88 3.92 10.77
C HIS A 83 -10.07 5.20 11.58
N GLU A 84 -10.52 5.09 12.83
CA GLU A 84 -10.63 6.25 13.72
C GLU A 84 -9.24 6.84 14.04
N LEU A 85 -8.25 5.98 14.32
CA LEU A 85 -6.87 6.40 14.49
C LEU A 85 -6.33 7.10 13.23
N SER A 86 -6.56 6.55 12.04
CA SER A 86 -6.08 7.11 10.78
C SER A 86 -6.63 8.52 10.55
N ARG A 87 -7.91 8.72 10.88
CA ARG A 87 -8.60 10.01 10.79
C ARG A 87 -8.02 11.02 11.77
N GLN A 88 -7.83 10.64 13.03
CA GLN A 88 -7.28 11.54 14.06
C GLN A 88 -5.82 11.89 13.80
N ALA A 89 -5.02 10.92 13.36
CA ALA A 89 -3.60 11.08 13.08
C ALA A 89 -3.32 11.58 11.66
N GLN A 90 -4.35 11.90 10.87
CA GLN A 90 -4.25 12.44 9.51
C GLN A 90 -3.36 11.57 8.60
N PHE A 91 -3.60 10.26 8.62
CA PHE A 91 -2.89 9.32 7.75
C PHE A 91 -3.05 9.74 6.29
N LYS A 92 -1.97 9.64 5.54
CA LYS A 92 -1.94 10.05 4.14
C LYS A 92 -2.57 8.98 3.28
N ASN A 93 -3.26 9.37 2.21
CA ASN A 93 -3.62 8.40 1.18
C ASN A 93 -2.33 7.78 0.64
N ALA A 94 -2.28 6.46 0.54
CA ALA A 94 -1.17 5.80 -0.13
C ALA A 94 -1.06 6.38 -1.53
N VAL A 95 0.03 7.09 -1.82
CA VAL A 95 0.33 7.55 -3.17
C VAL A 95 0.61 6.27 -3.96
N VAL A 96 -0.41 5.77 -4.66
CA VAL A 96 -0.18 4.90 -5.80
C VAL A 96 0.81 5.68 -6.64
N GLY A 97 2.00 5.11 -6.87
CA GLY A 97 3.04 5.73 -7.67
C GLY A 97 2.59 5.90 -9.11
N THR A 98 1.62 6.76 -9.36
CA THR A 98 1.51 7.47 -10.61
C THR A 98 2.68 8.43 -10.55
N VAL A 99 3.78 8.01 -11.17
CA VAL A 99 4.68 8.97 -11.80
C VAL A 99 3.76 9.81 -12.68
N SER A 100 3.28 10.95 -12.15
CA SER A 100 2.80 12.02 -12.99
C SER A 100 3.98 12.27 -13.94
N PRO A 101 3.81 12.17 -15.27
CA PRO A 101 4.87 12.58 -16.16
C PRO A 101 5.09 14.05 -15.86
N ASP A 102 6.16 14.30 -15.10
CA ASP A 102 6.62 15.61 -14.76
C ASP A 102 6.78 16.32 -16.09
N LYS A 103 5.88 17.28 -16.33
CA LYS A 103 5.95 18.17 -17.48
C LYS A 103 7.35 18.77 -17.39
N PRO A 104 8.28 18.52 -18.33
CA PRO A 104 9.60 19.10 -18.21
C PRO A 104 9.39 20.61 -18.19
N GLN A 105 9.66 21.22 -17.04
CA GLN A 105 9.72 22.67 -16.93
C GLN A 105 10.86 23.07 -17.86
N LEU A 106 10.48 23.44 -19.08
CA LEU A 106 11.36 24.04 -20.06
C LEU A 106 11.85 25.35 -19.44
N LEU A 107 12.94 25.26 -18.69
CA LEU A 107 13.81 26.40 -18.43
C LEU A 107 14.09 27.00 -19.79
N ARG A 108 13.62 28.24 -19.95
CA ARG A 108 13.61 29.03 -21.18
C ARG A 108 14.85 28.76 -22.03
N ARG A 109 14.73 27.80 -22.94
CA ARG A 109 15.73 27.57 -23.98
C ARG A 109 15.60 28.74 -24.93
N GLY A 110 16.57 29.64 -24.89
CA GLY A 110 16.64 30.78 -25.79
C GLY A 110 16.45 30.31 -27.23
N ILE A 111 15.51 30.93 -27.93
CA ILE A 111 15.30 30.69 -29.36
C ILE A 111 16.48 31.32 -30.08
N ILE A 112 17.38 30.51 -30.61
CA ILE A 112 18.37 30.95 -31.58
C ILE A 112 17.78 30.63 -32.95
N LYS A 113 17.46 31.66 -33.75
CA LYS A 113 17.13 31.48 -35.17
C LYS A 113 18.39 30.99 -35.88
N PRO A 114 18.36 29.85 -36.60
CA PRO A 114 19.49 29.45 -37.42
C PRO A 114 19.64 30.44 -38.58
N LEU A 115 20.81 31.05 -38.71
CA LEU A 115 21.22 31.77 -39.90
C LEU A 115 21.56 30.71 -40.96
N ASN A 116 20.91 30.79 -42.13
CA ASN A 116 21.20 29.93 -43.26
C ASN A 116 22.44 30.48 -43.99
N GLU A 117 23.61 29.89 -43.75
CA GLU A 117 24.80 30.06 -44.56
C GLU A 117 25.36 28.66 -44.75
N GLY A 118 25.34 28.11 -45.97
CA GLY A 118 26.25 28.54 -47.02
C GLY A 118 27.44 27.58 -46.96
N ASP A 119 27.44 26.62 -47.88
CA ASP A 119 28.41 25.55 -48.07
C ASP A 119 29.88 26.03 -47.93
N GLY A 120 30.69 25.37 -47.09
CA GLY A 120 32.14 25.64 -47.06
C GLY A 120 32.88 25.32 -45.76
N ASP A 121 33.49 24.13 -45.75
CA ASP A 121 34.76 23.72 -45.11
C ASP A 121 34.94 23.85 -43.59
N GLY A 122 35.37 22.74 -42.98
CA GLY A 122 35.39 22.54 -41.53
C GLY A 122 36.58 23.21 -40.84
N GLU A 123 36.28 24.08 -39.86
CA GLU A 123 37.26 24.53 -38.87
C GLU A 123 36.87 24.07 -37.46
N HIS A 124 37.79 23.34 -36.83
CA HIS A 124 37.69 22.79 -35.49
C HIS A 124 37.78 23.89 -34.44
N VAL A 125 36.87 23.92 -33.46
CA VAL A 125 36.95 24.86 -32.33
C VAL A 125 37.66 24.20 -31.15
N ILE A 126 38.79 24.79 -30.73
CA ILE A 126 39.57 24.35 -29.56
C ILE A 126 38.95 24.94 -28.28
N VAL A 127 38.71 24.09 -27.28
CA VAL A 127 38.26 24.51 -25.95
C VAL A 127 39.45 24.48 -24.99
N MET A 128 39.81 25.63 -24.41
CA MET A 128 40.87 25.76 -23.43
C MET A 128 40.28 25.84 -22.02
N VAL A 129 40.59 24.87 -21.16
CA VAL A 129 40.12 24.82 -19.77
C VAL A 129 41.21 25.36 -18.84
N HIS A 130 40.93 26.45 -18.11
CA HIS A 130 41.86 27.05 -17.16
C HIS A 130 41.62 26.49 -15.74
N GLY A 131 42.58 25.74 -15.21
CA GLY A 131 42.50 25.18 -13.85
C GLY A 131 43.13 26.12 -12.82
N THR A 132 42.35 26.61 -11.86
CA THR A 132 42.89 27.42 -10.74
C THR A 132 43.20 26.52 -9.53
N SER A 133 44.49 26.31 -9.27
CA SER A 133 45.01 25.71 -8.03
C SER A 133 44.76 26.64 -6.85
N SER A 134 44.13 26.14 -5.79
CA SER A 134 43.98 26.87 -4.52
C SER A 134 45.22 26.66 -3.65
N LYS A 135 45.97 27.73 -3.38
CA LYS A 135 46.94 27.81 -2.28
C LYS A 135 46.35 28.60 -1.11
N THR A 136 46.53 28.02 0.07
CA THR A 136 46.09 28.42 1.40
C THR A 136 46.86 29.62 1.98
N ASN A 137 46.21 30.41 2.85
CA ASN A 137 46.64 30.88 4.19
C ASN A 137 46.51 32.39 4.54
N GLN A 138 45.97 32.60 5.76
CA GLN A 138 46.03 33.75 6.71
C GLN A 138 45.27 35.03 6.31
N ILE A 139 44.65 35.82 7.19
CA ILE A 139 45.08 36.46 8.46
C ILE A 139 43.81 36.68 9.34
N THR A 140 43.78 36.48 10.66
CA THR A 140 44.45 37.27 11.71
C THR A 140 44.75 36.45 12.94
#